data_AF-Q4C9M2-F1
#
_entry.id   AF-Q4C9M2-F1
#
_cell.length_a   1.000
_cell.length_b   1.000
_cell.length_c   1.000
_cell.angle_alpha   90.00
_cell.angle_beta   90.00
_cell.angle_gamma   90.00
#
_symmetry.space_group_name_H-M   'P 1'
#
loop_
_entity.id
_entity.type
_entity.pdbx_description
1 polymer ?
#
loop_
_entity_poly.entity_id
_entity_poly.type
_entity_poly.pdbx_seq_one_letter_code
_entity_poly.pdbx_strand_id
1 'polypeptide(L)'
;MPISSLLTTSQYLLQNFIINQGFTSENFTLAFGNGFNHLALENLAQQLIQGDFSSLPTVDIKSQSELGGANGVYVAELNKIFLAQEFIDNAPESQIIAVILEEYVHGIDHLINFQDSQGDEGFIFSALVRGESLTDEQLALARAENDQVEVVIDRQVYQAEANTSLVVDTLVDENDGIGVGGISLREALGAIADGGTITFADSIANGTIILNGTELVINKSVTIDGDTDNITVSGNNNSRVFNIDDGDINIQQVVNISGLTITKGRTHFGGGIDNRENLTLNNSTISGNYAMSLISGGGGINNFFGTINISNSTISGNYASDSAGGIYNGAGTINISSSIVSGNNAANSGDEVKNISGTVIANNNNLFGDSSQSNSDAFDNFTPGANDINATTDGENVPLDNILDPDGLQDNGGLTKTIALVVGSPAIDAGNNNQNLLTDQRGTGFERVINQQADIGAFEWSNLELKVNTLNDEDDGIADGEISLREALGAIADGGTITFADSIANGTIILNGTELVINKSVTIDGDTDNITISGNNSSRVFNISDGDSNPEFLTKSAIAKHRSLTGSGFEQSGRRFPQPTVCCQILS
;
A
#
# COMPACT_ATOMS: atom_id res chain seq x y z
N MET A 1 0.06 20.00 -27.50
CA MET A 1 1.03 20.01 -28.64
C MET A 1 0.38 19.33 -29.85
N PRO A 2 0.79 19.56 -31.12
CA PRO A 2 0.21 18.80 -32.23
C PRO A 2 0.63 17.32 -32.16
N ILE A 3 -0.33 16.39 -32.20
CA ILE A 3 -0.08 14.94 -32.24
C ILE A 3 0.90 14.53 -33.34
N SER A 4 0.92 15.25 -34.46
CA SER A 4 1.87 15.02 -35.56
C SER A 4 3.34 15.14 -35.15
N SER A 5 3.66 15.97 -34.16
CA SER A 5 5.01 16.09 -33.61
C SER A 5 5.41 14.86 -32.79
N LEU A 6 4.47 14.36 -31.98
CA LEU A 6 4.66 13.15 -31.17
C LEU A 6 4.85 11.93 -32.07
N LEU A 7 4.00 11.76 -33.09
CA LEU A 7 4.12 10.68 -34.08
C LEU A 7 5.46 10.72 -34.82
N THR A 8 5.90 11.91 -35.24
CA THR A 8 7.21 12.07 -35.91
C THR A 8 8.35 11.65 -34.99
N THR A 9 8.24 11.95 -33.69
CA THR A 9 9.24 11.58 -32.68
C THR A 9 9.26 10.07 -32.43
N SER A 10 8.09 9.44 -32.23
CA SER A 10 7.99 7.99 -32.05
C SER A 10 8.51 7.23 -33.27
N GLN A 11 8.15 7.66 -34.49
CA GLN A 11 8.66 7.08 -35.74
C GLN A 11 10.19 7.21 -35.87
N TYR A 12 10.74 8.36 -35.50
CA TYR A 12 12.18 8.58 -35.50
C TYR A 12 12.90 7.69 -34.47
N LEU A 13 12.36 7.53 -33.26
CA LEU A 13 12.92 6.64 -32.23
C LEU A 13 12.92 5.18 -32.71
N LEU A 14 11.78 4.70 -33.21
CA LEU A 14 11.65 3.36 -33.76
C LEU A 14 12.63 3.10 -34.92
N GLN A 15 12.72 4.05 -35.86
CA GLN A 15 13.66 3.96 -36.98
C GLN A 15 15.11 3.92 -36.50
N ASN A 16 15.49 4.77 -35.54
CA ASN A 16 16.85 4.78 -34.99
C ASN A 16 17.19 3.52 -34.22
N PHE A 17 16.23 2.97 -33.47
CA PHE A 17 16.41 1.70 -32.79
C PHE A 17 16.75 0.60 -33.80
N ILE A 18 15.96 0.50 -34.87
CA ILE A 18 16.18 -0.47 -35.96
C ILE A 18 17.55 -0.27 -36.64
N ILE A 19 17.97 0.98 -36.88
CA ILE A 19 19.25 1.29 -37.54
C ILE A 19 20.46 0.99 -36.65
N ASN A 20 20.41 1.36 -35.35
CA ASN A 20 21.59 1.45 -34.50
C ASN A 20 21.79 0.25 -33.56
N GLN A 21 20.71 -0.28 -32.98
CA GLN A 21 20.77 -1.42 -32.04
C GLN A 21 20.68 -2.77 -32.77
N GLY A 22 20.41 -2.71 -34.07
CA GLY A 22 20.38 -3.86 -34.95
C GLY A 22 19.02 -4.52 -34.96
N PHE A 23 18.63 -4.92 -36.16
CA PHE A 23 17.56 -5.87 -36.42
C PHE A 23 17.97 -7.28 -35.98
N THR A 24 18.33 -7.43 -34.71
CA THR A 24 18.82 -8.70 -34.18
C THR A 24 17.61 -9.56 -33.80
N SER A 25 17.68 -10.85 -34.12
CA SER A 25 16.71 -11.82 -33.64
C SER A 25 16.59 -11.78 -32.12
N GLU A 26 17.64 -11.38 -31.39
CA GLU A 26 17.67 -11.33 -29.93
C GLU A 26 16.72 -10.29 -29.33
N ASN A 27 16.69 -9.05 -29.82
CA ASN A 27 15.77 -8.01 -29.31
C ASN A 27 14.30 -8.33 -29.64
N PHE A 28 14.04 -8.84 -30.84
CA PHE A 28 12.71 -9.26 -31.24
C PHE A 28 12.29 -10.56 -30.56
N THR A 29 13.23 -11.46 -30.24
CA THR A 29 12.94 -12.65 -29.42
C THR A 29 12.70 -12.30 -27.96
N LEU A 30 13.27 -11.20 -27.47
CA LEU A 30 13.01 -10.72 -26.12
C LEU A 30 11.55 -10.30 -25.94
N ALA A 31 11.00 -9.57 -26.91
CA ALA A 31 9.60 -9.15 -26.96
C ALA A 31 8.69 -10.28 -27.48
N PHE A 32 8.75 -10.62 -28.76
CA PHE A 32 7.79 -11.50 -29.47
C PHE A 32 8.09 -13.01 -29.36
N GLY A 33 9.01 -13.42 -28.50
CA GLY A 33 9.43 -14.82 -28.38
C GLY A 33 10.08 -15.41 -29.65
N ASN A 34 10.03 -16.73 -29.83
CA ASN A 34 10.72 -17.41 -30.94
C ASN A 34 9.81 -17.68 -32.17
N GLY A 35 8.54 -17.27 -32.13
CA GLY A 35 7.50 -17.72 -33.06
C GLY A 35 7.31 -16.88 -34.33
N PHE A 36 7.92 -15.70 -34.40
CA PHE A 36 7.61 -14.71 -35.43
C PHE A 36 8.18 -14.99 -36.81
N ASN A 37 7.48 -14.47 -37.83
CA ASN A 37 7.90 -14.60 -39.22
C ASN A 37 9.09 -13.68 -39.53
N HIS A 38 10.30 -14.23 -39.44
CA HIS A 38 11.54 -13.52 -39.73
C HIS A 38 11.55 -12.79 -41.08
N LEU A 39 10.93 -13.35 -42.13
CA LEU A 39 10.89 -12.72 -43.45
C LEU A 39 9.93 -11.52 -43.48
N ALA A 40 8.76 -11.64 -42.84
CA ALA A 40 7.82 -10.52 -42.71
C ALA A 40 8.47 -9.37 -41.94
N LEU A 41 9.14 -9.72 -40.85
CA LEU A 41 9.89 -8.80 -40.02
C LEU A 41 11.02 -8.11 -40.83
N GLU A 42 11.87 -8.85 -41.53
CA GLU A 42 12.94 -8.28 -42.38
C GLU A 42 12.44 -7.28 -43.43
N ASN A 43 11.30 -7.57 -44.09
CA ASN A 43 10.71 -6.67 -45.07
C ASN A 43 10.21 -5.38 -44.41
N LEU A 44 9.55 -5.48 -43.26
CA LEU A 44 9.10 -4.33 -42.48
C LEU A 44 10.29 -3.46 -42.03
N ALA A 45 11.38 -4.09 -41.57
CA ALA A 45 12.63 -3.39 -41.23
C ALA A 45 13.13 -2.49 -42.36
N GLN A 46 13.25 -3.07 -43.56
CA GLN A 46 13.81 -2.38 -44.72
C GLN A 46 12.97 -1.19 -45.12
N GLN A 47 11.65 -1.28 -44.93
CA GLN A 47 10.71 -0.20 -45.16
C GLN A 47 10.89 0.92 -44.12
N LEU A 48 10.91 0.59 -42.84
CA LEU A 48 11.08 1.56 -41.75
C LEU A 48 12.44 2.27 -41.82
N ILE A 49 13.52 1.57 -42.19
CA ILE A 49 14.85 2.15 -42.42
C ILE A 49 14.82 3.22 -43.52
N GLN A 50 13.99 3.04 -44.55
CA GLN A 50 13.83 4.02 -45.64
C GLN A 50 12.95 5.22 -45.25
N GLY A 51 12.43 5.25 -44.01
CA GLY A 51 11.52 6.29 -43.53
C GLY A 51 10.10 6.12 -44.07
N ASP A 52 9.76 4.92 -44.56
CA ASP A 52 8.40 4.58 -44.96
C ASP A 52 7.68 3.90 -43.79
N PHE A 53 6.78 4.66 -43.16
CA PHE A 53 5.97 4.22 -42.02
C PHE A 53 4.55 3.81 -42.43
N SER A 54 4.27 3.65 -43.73
CA SER A 54 2.91 3.36 -44.23
C SER A 54 2.36 2.00 -43.80
N SER A 55 3.22 1.09 -43.35
CA SER A 55 2.82 -0.21 -42.78
C SER A 55 2.48 -0.13 -41.31
N LEU A 56 2.84 0.94 -40.61
CA LEU A 56 2.43 1.12 -39.21
C LEU A 56 0.96 1.53 -39.14
N PRO A 57 0.23 1.14 -38.08
CA PRO A 57 -1.13 1.59 -37.83
C PRO A 57 -1.24 3.12 -37.84
N THR A 58 -2.36 3.64 -38.35
CA THR A 58 -2.67 5.08 -38.22
C THR A 58 -3.17 5.41 -36.82
N VAL A 59 -3.01 6.65 -36.37
CA VAL A 59 -3.47 7.10 -35.04
C VAL A 59 -4.69 8.02 -35.16
N ASP A 60 -5.76 7.66 -34.44
CA ASP A 60 -6.93 8.50 -34.21
C ASP A 60 -7.02 8.90 -32.73
N ILE A 61 -7.76 9.98 -32.44
CA ILE A 61 -7.96 10.47 -31.07
C ILE A 61 -9.42 10.24 -30.67
N LYS A 62 -9.62 9.70 -29.48
CA LYS A 62 -10.91 9.40 -28.86
C LYS A 62 -10.93 9.89 -27.41
N SER A 63 -12.10 9.96 -26.79
CA SER A 63 -12.11 10.18 -25.33
C SER A 63 -11.60 8.92 -24.62
N GLN A 64 -10.98 9.11 -23.46
CA GLN A 64 -10.52 8.03 -22.60
C GLN A 64 -11.67 7.06 -22.28
N SER A 65 -12.89 7.57 -22.11
CA SER A 65 -14.10 6.75 -21.92
C SER A 65 -14.50 5.88 -23.11
N GLU A 66 -14.25 6.32 -24.36
CA GLU A 66 -14.48 5.48 -25.56
C GLU A 66 -13.45 4.33 -25.65
N LEU A 67 -12.29 4.50 -25.01
CA LEU A 67 -11.19 3.54 -25.04
C LEU A 67 -11.14 2.63 -23.81
N GLY A 68 -12.23 2.51 -23.05
CA GLY A 68 -12.22 1.71 -21.81
C GLY A 68 -11.15 2.20 -20.82
N GLY A 69 -10.95 3.52 -20.77
CA GLY A 69 -9.96 4.23 -19.95
C GLY A 69 -8.48 4.02 -20.29
N ALA A 70 -8.18 3.27 -21.35
CA ALA A 70 -6.83 3.11 -21.87
C ALA A 70 -6.28 4.45 -22.40
N ASN A 71 -4.98 4.68 -22.18
CA ASN A 71 -4.28 5.87 -22.71
C ASN A 71 -4.02 5.77 -24.21
N GLY A 72 -3.79 4.54 -24.67
CA GLY A 72 -3.66 4.13 -26.05
C GLY A 72 -4.25 2.73 -26.21
N VAL A 73 -4.64 2.40 -27.44
CA VAL A 73 -5.07 1.05 -27.77
C VAL A 73 -4.92 0.78 -29.26
N TYR A 74 -4.35 -0.38 -29.60
CA TYR A 74 -4.30 -0.93 -30.94
C TYR A 74 -5.48 -1.86 -31.18
N VAL A 75 -6.21 -1.61 -32.26
CA VAL A 75 -7.33 -2.44 -32.70
C VAL A 75 -6.96 -3.13 -34.00
N ALA A 76 -6.73 -4.43 -33.93
CA ALA A 76 -6.26 -5.25 -35.04
C ALA A 76 -7.25 -5.26 -36.23
N GLU A 77 -8.56 -5.35 -35.98
CA GLU A 77 -9.56 -5.36 -37.06
C GLU A 77 -9.60 -4.08 -37.89
N LEU A 78 -9.17 -2.96 -37.28
CA LEU A 78 -9.12 -1.65 -37.92
C LEU A 78 -7.72 -1.28 -38.41
N ASN A 79 -6.69 -2.03 -37.97
CA ASN A 79 -5.28 -1.69 -38.09
C ASN A 79 -5.01 -0.23 -37.71
N LYS A 80 -5.49 0.15 -36.52
CA LYS A 80 -5.53 1.54 -36.06
C LYS A 80 -5.27 1.62 -34.57
N ILE A 81 -4.53 2.66 -34.20
CA ILE A 81 -4.27 3.04 -32.81
C ILE A 81 -5.24 4.16 -32.45
N PHE A 82 -5.81 4.09 -31.27
CA PHE A 82 -6.61 5.16 -30.69
C PHE A 82 -5.90 5.66 -29.43
N LEU A 83 -5.71 6.99 -29.33
CA LEU A 83 -5.17 7.63 -28.14
C LEU A 83 -6.24 8.44 -27.43
N ALA A 84 -6.20 8.43 -26.11
CA ALA A 84 -7.08 9.24 -25.28
C ALA A 84 -6.70 10.73 -25.38
N GLN A 85 -7.67 11.59 -25.66
CA GLN A 85 -7.49 13.04 -25.71
C GLN A 85 -7.03 13.58 -24.35
N GLU A 86 -7.61 13.07 -23.28
CA GLU A 86 -7.33 13.42 -21.89
C GLU A 86 -5.88 13.08 -21.51
N PHE A 87 -5.38 11.94 -22.00
CA PHE A 87 -3.98 11.56 -21.83
C PHE A 87 -3.04 12.52 -22.57
N ILE A 88 -3.37 12.87 -23.83
CA ILE A 88 -2.58 13.82 -24.62
C ILE A 88 -2.51 15.21 -23.97
N ASP A 89 -3.58 15.63 -23.29
CA ASP A 89 -3.68 16.95 -22.68
C ASP A 89 -2.94 17.06 -21.34
N ASN A 90 -2.75 15.96 -20.62
CA ASN A 90 -2.26 15.96 -19.24
C ASN A 90 -0.91 15.26 -19.04
N ALA A 91 -0.53 14.31 -19.91
CA ALA A 91 0.69 13.53 -19.72
C ALA A 91 1.95 14.22 -20.28
N PRO A 92 3.13 13.96 -19.69
CA PRO A 92 4.42 14.31 -20.28
C PRO A 92 4.59 13.73 -21.69
N GLU A 93 5.30 14.44 -22.56
CA GLU A 93 5.55 13.99 -23.95
C GLU A 93 6.24 12.62 -24.01
N SER A 94 7.13 12.31 -23.06
CA SER A 94 7.81 11.02 -22.95
C SER A 94 6.82 9.87 -22.80
N GLN A 95 5.79 10.05 -21.96
CA GLN A 95 4.76 9.02 -21.72
C GLN A 95 3.88 8.83 -22.95
N ILE A 96 3.48 9.92 -23.61
CA ILE A 96 2.66 9.80 -24.83
C ILE A 96 3.45 9.08 -25.93
N ILE A 97 4.76 9.35 -26.04
CA ILE A 97 5.65 8.66 -26.96
C ILE A 97 5.78 7.18 -26.60
N ALA A 98 5.92 6.83 -25.32
CA ALA A 98 6.02 5.46 -24.84
C ALA A 98 4.78 4.64 -25.23
N VAL A 99 3.58 5.18 -24.99
CA VAL A 99 2.31 4.56 -25.40
C VAL A 99 2.21 4.43 -26.92
N ILE A 100 2.55 5.47 -27.69
CA ILE A 100 2.54 5.34 -29.17
C ILE A 100 3.48 4.22 -29.65
N LEU A 101 4.64 4.06 -29.02
CA LEU A 101 5.61 3.03 -29.38
C LEU A 101 5.10 1.63 -29.03
N GLU A 102 4.50 1.47 -27.86
CA GLU A 102 3.80 0.24 -27.42
C GLU A 102 2.71 -0.15 -28.42
N GLU A 103 1.86 0.80 -28.82
CA GLU A 103 0.79 0.53 -29.77
C GLU A 103 1.27 0.25 -31.20
N TYR A 104 2.39 0.86 -31.62
CA TYR A 104 3.06 0.47 -32.86
C TYR A 104 3.56 -0.97 -32.79
N VAL A 105 3.99 -1.43 -31.62
CA VAL A 105 4.54 -2.76 -31.42
C VAL A 105 3.44 -3.82 -31.48
N HIS A 106 2.27 -3.60 -30.89
CA HIS A 106 1.12 -4.48 -31.09
C HIS A 106 0.72 -4.57 -32.58
N GLY A 107 0.77 -3.43 -33.30
CA GLY A 107 0.60 -3.41 -34.76
C GLY A 107 1.67 -4.20 -35.53
N ILE A 108 2.93 -4.13 -35.09
CA ILE A 108 4.04 -4.90 -35.67
C ILE A 108 3.85 -6.39 -35.39
N ASP A 109 3.47 -6.77 -34.17
CA ASP A 109 3.17 -8.15 -33.80
C ASP A 109 2.15 -8.75 -34.76
N HIS A 110 1.02 -8.07 -34.95
CA HIS A 110 -0.04 -8.48 -35.87
C HIS A 110 0.43 -8.68 -37.33
N LEU A 111 1.47 -7.96 -37.77
CA LEU A 111 2.03 -8.10 -39.11
C LEU A 111 2.99 -9.28 -39.26
N ILE A 112 3.71 -9.63 -38.19
CA ILE A 112 4.80 -10.62 -38.23
C ILE A 112 4.39 -11.97 -37.62
N ASN A 113 3.33 -11.99 -36.82
CA ASN A 113 2.81 -13.16 -36.13
C ASN A 113 1.43 -13.57 -36.66
N PHE A 114 1.13 -14.87 -36.60
CA PHE A 114 -0.18 -15.41 -36.97
C PHE A 114 -1.13 -15.54 -35.76
N GLN A 115 -0.54 -15.67 -34.57
CA GLN A 115 -1.21 -15.59 -33.29
C GLN A 115 -0.46 -14.53 -32.51
N ASP A 116 -1.21 -13.70 -31.81
CA ASP A 116 -0.67 -12.72 -30.88
C ASP A 116 0.37 -13.37 -29.97
N SER A 117 1.43 -12.61 -29.69
CA SER A 117 2.49 -13.07 -28.81
C SER A 117 1.95 -13.16 -27.37
N GLN A 118 2.66 -13.86 -26.49
CA GLN A 118 2.20 -14.03 -25.11
C GLN A 118 2.89 -13.02 -24.21
N GLY A 119 2.12 -12.07 -23.67
CA GLY A 119 2.65 -11.04 -22.79
C GLY A 119 2.14 -9.67 -23.21
N ASP A 120 2.78 -8.64 -22.66
CA ASP A 120 2.75 -7.28 -23.13
C ASP A 120 4.04 -7.00 -23.92
N GLU A 121 4.07 -7.47 -25.18
CA GLU A 121 5.19 -7.23 -26.08
C GLU A 121 5.39 -5.74 -26.37
N GLY A 122 4.28 -4.99 -26.34
CA GLY A 122 4.20 -3.55 -26.47
C GLY A 122 5.13 -2.84 -25.49
N PHE A 123 4.95 -3.11 -24.20
CA PHE A 123 5.78 -2.58 -23.12
C PHE A 123 7.25 -2.98 -23.26
N ILE A 124 7.52 -4.27 -23.50
CA ILE A 124 8.90 -4.79 -23.58
C ILE A 124 9.66 -4.09 -24.71
N PHE A 125 9.05 -4.01 -25.89
CA PHE A 125 9.71 -3.44 -27.05
C PHE A 125 9.75 -1.92 -27.01
N SER A 126 8.73 -1.25 -26.44
CA SER A 126 8.75 0.19 -26.21
C SER A 126 9.92 0.60 -25.33
N ALA A 127 10.19 -0.13 -24.23
CA ALA A 127 11.36 0.10 -23.37
C ALA A 127 12.67 -0.05 -24.16
N LEU A 128 12.81 -1.08 -25.00
CA LEU A 128 13.99 -1.27 -25.85
C LEU A 128 14.20 -0.10 -26.83
N VAL A 129 13.13 0.38 -27.47
CA VAL A 129 13.20 1.50 -28.42
C VAL A 129 13.60 2.80 -27.72
N ARG A 130 13.17 3.00 -26.47
CA ARG A 130 13.54 4.13 -25.62
C ARG A 130 14.94 4.01 -25.01
N GLY A 131 15.57 2.83 -25.11
CA GLY A 131 16.90 2.56 -24.55
C GLY A 131 16.87 2.31 -23.04
N GLU A 132 15.72 1.90 -22.51
CA GLU A 132 15.51 1.54 -21.13
C GLU A 132 15.90 0.08 -20.89
N SER A 133 16.25 -0.26 -19.65
CA SER A 133 16.64 -1.62 -19.26
C SER A 133 15.61 -2.18 -18.31
N LEU A 134 14.98 -3.30 -18.68
CA LEU A 134 14.05 -4.02 -17.84
C LEU A 134 14.79 -5.02 -16.95
N THR A 135 14.35 -5.15 -15.70
CA THR A 135 14.85 -6.19 -14.79
C THR A 135 14.30 -7.56 -15.19
N ASP A 136 14.95 -8.64 -14.73
CA ASP A 136 14.47 -10.02 -14.98
C ASP A 136 13.04 -10.25 -14.42
N GLU A 137 12.69 -9.54 -13.36
CA GLU A 137 11.37 -9.56 -12.73
C GLU A 137 10.32 -8.82 -13.57
N GLN A 138 10.61 -7.59 -14.01
CA GLN A 138 9.74 -6.83 -14.92
C GLN A 138 9.49 -7.58 -16.22
N LEU A 139 10.51 -8.25 -16.76
CA LEU A 139 10.37 -9.07 -17.96
C LEU A 139 9.52 -10.32 -17.71
N ALA A 140 9.59 -10.92 -16.53
CA ALA A 140 8.77 -12.07 -16.17
C ALA A 140 7.29 -11.68 -15.99
N LEU A 141 7.01 -10.52 -15.40
CA LEU A 141 5.67 -9.97 -15.25
C LEU A 141 5.05 -9.61 -16.60
N ALA A 142 5.76 -8.81 -17.42
CA ALA A 142 5.27 -8.42 -18.74
C ALA A 142 4.97 -9.64 -19.64
N ARG A 143 5.74 -10.74 -19.52
CA ARG A 143 5.47 -11.99 -20.28
C ARG A 143 4.31 -12.83 -19.75
N ALA A 144 3.86 -12.57 -18.52
CA ALA A 144 2.75 -13.28 -17.89
C ALA A 144 1.41 -12.58 -18.14
N GLU A 145 1.43 -11.28 -18.41
CA GLU A 145 0.27 -10.41 -18.66
C GLU A 145 -0.24 -10.65 -20.09
N ASN A 146 -1.38 -11.34 -20.29
CA ASN A 146 -1.94 -11.59 -21.61
C ASN A 146 -3.41 -11.15 -21.60
N ASP A 147 -3.60 -9.84 -21.50
CA ASP A 147 -4.87 -9.28 -21.05
C ASP A 147 -5.50 -8.44 -22.16
N GLN A 148 -6.49 -9.05 -22.81
CA GLN A 148 -7.36 -8.40 -23.77
C GLN A 148 -8.48 -7.63 -23.05
N VAL A 149 -8.68 -6.37 -23.41
CA VAL A 149 -9.76 -5.48 -23.00
C VAL A 149 -10.77 -5.23 -24.12
N GLU A 150 -12.04 -5.03 -23.75
CA GLU A 150 -13.09 -4.61 -24.68
C GLU A 150 -13.14 -3.09 -24.78
N VAL A 151 -12.90 -2.52 -25.98
CA VAL A 151 -13.04 -1.09 -26.26
C VAL A 151 -14.26 -0.80 -27.14
N VAL A 152 -14.91 0.34 -26.92
CA VAL A 152 -16.15 0.71 -27.62
C VAL A 152 -15.91 1.89 -28.55
N ILE A 153 -15.61 1.59 -29.81
CA ILE A 153 -15.34 2.60 -30.84
C ILE A 153 -16.54 2.70 -31.77
N ASP A 154 -17.10 3.90 -31.90
CA ASP A 154 -18.26 4.19 -32.75
C ASP A 154 -19.47 3.25 -32.51
N ARG A 155 -19.65 2.83 -31.24
CA ARG A 155 -20.69 1.88 -30.77
C ARG A 155 -20.49 0.43 -31.22
N GLN A 156 -19.29 0.07 -31.68
CA GLN A 156 -18.88 -1.31 -31.91
C GLN A 156 -17.86 -1.71 -30.85
N VAL A 157 -17.92 -2.96 -30.41
CA VAL A 157 -16.99 -3.53 -29.42
C VAL A 157 -15.84 -4.20 -30.16
N TYR A 158 -14.61 -3.88 -29.77
CA TYR A 158 -13.38 -4.47 -30.28
C TYR A 158 -12.57 -5.05 -29.12
N GLN A 159 -11.78 -6.09 -29.39
CA GLN A 159 -10.78 -6.60 -28.46
C GLN A 159 -9.46 -5.87 -28.71
N ALA A 160 -8.73 -5.62 -27.64
CA ALA A 160 -7.54 -4.79 -27.61
C ALA A 160 -6.63 -5.26 -26.49
N GLU A 161 -5.32 -5.03 -26.56
CA GLU A 161 -4.42 -5.26 -25.42
C GLU A 161 -4.32 -3.99 -24.59
N ALA A 162 -4.40 -4.12 -23.26
CA ALA A 162 -4.15 -3.00 -22.34
C ALA A 162 -3.65 -3.53 -20.99
N ASN A 163 -2.89 -2.68 -20.30
CA ASN A 163 -2.22 -3.04 -19.05
C ASN A 163 -3.22 -3.09 -17.90
N THR A 164 -3.70 -4.29 -17.59
CA THR A 164 -4.70 -4.56 -16.55
C THR A 164 -4.04 -4.86 -15.20
N SER A 165 -2.73 -5.07 -15.15
CA SER A 165 -1.99 -5.32 -13.92
C SER A 165 -0.64 -4.60 -13.90
N LEU A 166 -0.41 -3.72 -12.93
CA LEU A 166 0.89 -3.08 -12.74
C LEU A 166 1.45 -3.34 -11.34
N VAL A 167 2.77 -3.52 -11.27
CA VAL A 167 3.50 -3.69 -10.02
C VAL A 167 4.34 -2.44 -9.79
N VAL A 168 4.07 -1.72 -8.70
CA VAL A 168 4.89 -0.59 -8.26
C VAL A 168 6.16 -1.14 -7.61
N ASP A 169 7.33 -0.74 -8.10
CA ASP A 169 8.62 -1.29 -7.66
C ASP A 169 9.59 -0.21 -7.13
N THR A 170 9.10 1.04 -6.98
CA THR A 170 9.86 2.13 -6.38
C THR A 170 9.03 2.90 -5.35
N LEU A 171 9.70 3.36 -4.29
CA LEU A 171 9.13 4.25 -3.29
C LEU A 171 9.21 5.73 -3.68
N VAL A 172 9.90 6.02 -4.78
CA VAL A 172 10.02 7.38 -5.31
C VAL A 172 8.71 7.75 -6.00
N ASP A 173 8.13 8.89 -5.61
CA ASP A 173 7.00 9.48 -6.32
C ASP A 173 7.51 10.32 -7.50
N GLU A 174 7.45 9.76 -8.70
CA GLU A 174 7.89 10.39 -9.94
C GLU A 174 6.84 10.27 -11.06
N ASN A 175 7.12 10.89 -12.19
CA ASN A 175 6.24 10.91 -13.36
C ASN A 175 7.07 11.18 -14.62
N ASP A 176 8.17 10.46 -14.78
CA ASP A 176 9.08 10.60 -15.91
C ASP A 176 8.85 9.53 -17.00
N GLY A 177 8.14 8.47 -16.65
CA GLY A 177 7.57 7.48 -17.55
C GLY A 177 7.80 6.05 -17.05
N ILE A 178 6.85 5.17 -17.35
CA ILE A 178 6.92 3.76 -16.98
C ILE A 178 8.27 3.13 -17.43
N GLY A 179 8.99 2.56 -16.46
CA GLY A 179 10.25 1.84 -16.67
C GLY A 179 11.52 2.69 -16.52
N VAL A 180 11.38 3.99 -16.27
CA VAL A 180 12.53 4.90 -16.04
C VAL A 180 12.77 5.04 -14.55
N GLY A 181 13.77 4.33 -14.00
CA GLY A 181 14.08 4.43 -12.55
C GLY A 181 13.15 3.63 -11.63
N GLY A 182 12.15 2.95 -12.21
CA GLY A 182 11.16 2.12 -11.55
C GLY A 182 9.78 2.37 -12.17
N ILE A 183 8.75 1.79 -11.57
CA ILE A 183 7.34 2.13 -11.78
C ILE A 183 6.84 2.69 -10.47
N SER A 184 6.65 4.01 -10.40
CA SER A 184 6.04 4.64 -9.23
C SER A 184 4.52 4.45 -9.21
N LEU A 185 3.89 4.60 -8.04
CA LEU A 185 2.42 4.54 -7.93
C LEU A 185 1.71 5.59 -8.81
N ARG A 186 2.32 6.77 -8.96
CA ARG A 186 1.76 7.84 -9.81
C ARG A 186 1.77 7.44 -11.28
N GLU A 187 2.84 6.81 -11.74
CA GLU A 187 2.95 6.33 -13.11
C GLU A 187 2.03 5.14 -13.33
N ALA A 188 1.96 4.21 -12.38
CA ALA A 188 1.05 3.08 -12.44
C ALA A 188 -0.41 3.55 -12.58
N LEU A 189 -0.83 4.54 -11.78
CA LEU A 189 -2.17 5.14 -11.90
C LEU A 189 -2.40 5.83 -13.25
N GLY A 190 -1.35 6.44 -13.81
CA GLY A 190 -1.40 7.02 -15.14
C GLY A 190 -1.59 5.96 -16.22
N ALA A 191 -0.82 4.87 -16.15
CA ALA A 191 -0.68 3.87 -17.20
C ALA A 191 -1.74 2.75 -17.16
N ILE A 192 -2.21 2.34 -15.98
CA ILE A 192 -3.15 1.23 -15.82
C ILE A 192 -4.44 1.46 -16.62
N ALA A 193 -4.99 0.40 -17.21
CA ALA A 193 -6.29 0.40 -17.86
C ALA A 193 -7.44 0.59 -16.85
N ASP A 194 -8.62 1.01 -17.32
CA ASP A 194 -9.82 1.11 -16.47
C ASP A 194 -10.20 -0.27 -15.93
N GLY A 195 -10.44 -0.33 -14.62
CA GLY A 195 -10.72 -1.57 -13.89
C GLY A 195 -9.50 -2.42 -13.58
N GLY A 196 -8.28 -1.99 -13.96
CA GLY A 196 -7.05 -2.71 -13.69
C GLY A 196 -6.66 -2.76 -12.20
N THR A 197 -5.64 -3.54 -11.90
CA THR A 197 -5.12 -3.78 -10.56
C THR A 197 -3.69 -3.29 -10.43
N ILE A 198 -3.39 -2.54 -9.37
CA ILE A 198 -2.05 -2.12 -8.99
C ILE A 198 -1.69 -2.87 -7.71
N THR A 199 -0.55 -3.55 -7.76
CA THR A 199 0.10 -4.21 -6.61
C THR A 199 1.48 -3.58 -6.39
N PHE A 200 2.22 -4.06 -5.39
CA PHE A 200 3.54 -3.56 -5.05
C PHE A 200 4.54 -4.71 -5.05
N ALA A 201 5.81 -4.41 -5.36
CA ALA A 201 6.85 -5.41 -5.34
C ALA A 201 7.34 -5.68 -3.91
N ASP A 202 7.64 -6.94 -3.59
CA ASP A 202 8.25 -7.34 -2.31
C ASP A 202 9.50 -6.49 -1.96
N SER A 203 10.22 -6.01 -2.98
CA SER A 203 11.44 -5.20 -2.84
C SER A 203 11.22 -3.83 -2.22
N ILE A 204 10.01 -3.28 -2.32
CA ILE A 204 9.61 -2.01 -1.71
C ILE A 204 8.73 -2.20 -0.48
N ALA A 205 8.58 -3.45 -0.05
CA ALA A 205 7.75 -3.75 1.10
C ALA A 205 8.23 -2.99 2.34
N ASN A 206 7.28 -2.55 3.15
CA ASN A 206 7.50 -1.68 4.30
C ASN A 206 7.95 -0.26 4.02
N GLY A 207 7.88 0.13 2.76
CA GLY A 207 8.27 1.45 2.32
C GLY A 207 7.22 2.53 2.54
N THR A 208 7.70 3.77 2.50
CA THR A 208 6.84 4.95 2.45
C THR A 208 7.03 5.64 1.11
N ILE A 209 5.96 5.68 0.31
CA ILE A 209 5.85 6.54 -0.87
C ILE A 209 5.58 7.96 -0.38
N ILE A 210 6.55 8.85 -0.53
CA ILE A 210 6.45 10.25 -0.10
C ILE A 210 6.12 11.11 -1.33
N LEU A 211 4.91 11.69 -1.35
CA LEU A 211 4.47 12.49 -2.49
C LEU A 211 5.29 13.78 -2.64
N ASN A 212 5.56 14.14 -3.89
CA ASN A 212 6.45 15.25 -4.28
C ASN A 212 5.75 16.62 -4.37
N GLY A 213 4.55 16.76 -3.80
CA GLY A 213 3.79 18.01 -3.73
C GLY A 213 2.52 18.06 -4.58
N THR A 214 2.19 16.98 -5.29
CA THR A 214 0.90 16.80 -5.97
C THR A 214 0.17 15.56 -5.47
N GLU A 215 -1.16 15.62 -5.46
CA GLU A 215 -2.01 14.48 -5.11
C GLU A 215 -1.94 13.36 -6.16
N LEU A 216 -2.22 12.13 -5.77
CA LEU A 216 -2.46 11.01 -6.69
C LEU A 216 -3.91 11.12 -7.19
N VAL A 217 -4.07 11.35 -8.49
CA VAL A 217 -5.39 11.45 -9.13
C VAL A 217 -5.82 10.07 -9.59
N ILE A 218 -7.03 9.67 -9.22
CA ILE A 218 -7.69 8.46 -9.67
C ILE A 218 -8.93 8.90 -10.45
N ASN A 219 -8.83 8.81 -11.77
CA ASN A 219 -9.85 9.23 -12.75
C ASN A 219 -10.31 8.07 -13.65
N LYS A 220 -10.00 6.83 -13.25
CA LYS A 220 -10.57 5.59 -13.77
C LYS A 220 -10.87 4.61 -12.63
N SER A 221 -11.68 3.60 -12.90
CA SER A 221 -11.85 2.46 -11.98
C SER A 221 -10.50 1.76 -11.81
N VAL A 222 -10.15 1.39 -10.59
CA VAL A 222 -8.86 0.74 -10.30
C VAL A 222 -8.93 0.03 -8.97
N THR A 223 -8.22 -1.09 -8.86
CA THR A 223 -7.93 -1.72 -7.57
C THR A 223 -6.49 -1.43 -7.20
N ILE A 224 -6.24 -0.87 -6.02
CA ILE A 224 -4.90 -0.70 -5.44
C ILE A 224 -4.82 -1.65 -4.25
N ASP A 225 -4.09 -2.74 -4.43
CA ASP A 225 -3.95 -3.79 -3.44
C ASP A 225 -2.58 -3.71 -2.76
N GLY A 226 -2.58 -3.26 -1.50
CA GLY A 226 -1.41 -3.20 -0.63
C GLY A 226 -1.36 -4.29 0.44
N ASP A 227 -2.27 -5.27 0.43
CA ASP A 227 -2.40 -6.25 1.53
C ASP A 227 -1.14 -7.12 1.72
N THR A 228 -0.29 -7.25 0.70
CA THR A 228 0.91 -8.11 0.71
C THR A 228 2.24 -7.41 0.97
N ASP A 229 2.30 -6.06 0.97
CA ASP A 229 3.59 -5.36 0.83
C ASP A 229 3.83 -4.24 1.84
N ASN A 230 2.83 -3.78 2.59
CA ASN A 230 2.97 -2.61 3.46
C ASN A 230 3.49 -1.35 2.80
N ILE A 231 2.54 -0.64 2.22
CA ILE A 231 2.83 0.63 1.63
C ILE A 231 2.15 1.73 2.43
N THR A 232 2.99 2.61 2.97
CA THR A 232 2.55 3.90 3.47
C THR A 232 2.58 4.90 2.33
N VAL A 233 1.46 5.55 2.02
CA VAL A 233 1.39 6.67 1.08
C VAL A 233 1.24 7.96 1.86
N SER A 234 2.27 8.81 1.78
CA SER A 234 2.40 10.03 2.58
C SER A 234 2.28 11.27 1.71
N GLY A 235 1.28 12.12 1.96
CA GLY A 235 1.16 13.44 1.32
C GLY A 235 2.22 14.46 1.74
N ASN A 236 3.16 14.05 2.59
CA ASN A 236 4.34 14.82 3.03
C ASN A 236 4.02 16.21 3.63
N ASN A 237 2.83 16.36 4.19
CA ASN A 237 2.24 17.63 4.64
C ASN A 237 2.19 18.72 3.55
N ASN A 238 2.24 18.34 2.27
CA ASN A 238 2.36 19.27 1.15
C ASN A 238 1.27 19.08 0.09
N SER A 239 0.63 17.92 0.04
CA SER A 239 -0.50 17.64 -0.84
C SER A 239 -1.56 16.81 -0.15
N ARG A 240 -2.74 16.71 -0.76
CA ARG A 240 -3.63 15.57 -0.53
C ARG A 240 -2.92 14.27 -0.91
N VAL A 241 -3.33 13.13 -0.33
CA VAL A 241 -2.83 11.83 -0.78
C VAL A 241 -3.57 11.37 -2.04
N PHE A 242 -4.87 11.08 -1.94
CA PHE A 242 -5.68 10.60 -3.07
C PHE A 242 -6.83 11.56 -3.41
N ASN A 243 -6.99 11.89 -4.69
CA ASN A 243 -8.17 12.55 -5.25
C ASN A 243 -8.87 11.61 -6.22
N ILE A 244 -10.09 11.22 -5.87
CA ILE A 244 -10.87 10.23 -6.60
C ILE A 244 -12.03 10.95 -7.28
N ASP A 245 -11.82 11.27 -8.56
CA ASP A 245 -12.68 12.12 -9.37
C ASP A 245 -12.22 12.05 -10.85
N ASP A 246 -13.11 11.66 -11.78
CA ASP A 246 -12.86 11.84 -13.23
C ASP A 246 -13.33 13.21 -13.75
N GLY A 247 -14.06 13.97 -12.93
CA GLY A 247 -14.68 15.23 -13.30
C GLY A 247 -16.02 15.09 -14.05
N ASP A 248 -16.55 13.88 -14.24
CA ASP A 248 -17.86 13.60 -14.85
C ASP A 248 -18.84 13.01 -13.84
N ILE A 249 -19.67 13.88 -13.26
CA ILE A 249 -20.74 13.52 -12.31
C ILE A 249 -21.77 12.50 -12.81
N ASN A 250 -21.81 12.17 -14.11
CA ASN A 250 -22.78 11.23 -14.69
C ASN A 250 -22.25 9.80 -14.78
N ILE A 251 -20.95 9.62 -14.64
CA ILE A 251 -20.27 8.33 -14.63
C ILE A 251 -19.74 8.13 -13.22
N GLN A 252 -19.85 6.91 -12.70
CA GLN A 252 -19.27 6.59 -11.39
C GLN A 252 -18.24 5.50 -11.57
N GLN A 253 -17.00 5.79 -11.21
CA GLN A 253 -15.92 4.83 -11.24
C GLN A 253 -15.95 3.95 -9.99
N VAL A 254 -15.40 2.74 -10.10
CA VAL A 254 -15.25 1.82 -8.97
C VAL A 254 -13.78 1.75 -8.57
N VAL A 255 -13.46 2.31 -7.42
CA VAL A 255 -12.11 2.33 -6.87
C VAL A 255 -12.06 1.46 -5.63
N ASN A 256 -11.12 0.51 -5.59
CA ASN A 256 -10.88 -0.33 -4.43
C ASN A 256 -9.48 -0.06 -3.89
N ILE A 257 -9.36 0.21 -2.60
CA ILE A 257 -8.08 0.40 -1.91
C ILE A 257 -8.03 -0.53 -0.71
N SER A 258 -7.03 -1.40 -0.65
CA SER A 258 -6.79 -2.33 0.46
C SER A 258 -5.35 -2.25 0.98
N GLY A 259 -5.18 -2.54 2.28
CA GLY A 259 -3.85 -2.73 2.87
C GLY A 259 -2.97 -1.49 2.96
N LEU A 260 -3.48 -0.28 2.70
CA LEU A 260 -2.66 0.93 2.68
C LEU A 260 -2.70 1.73 3.99
N THR A 261 -1.57 2.35 4.31
CA THR A 261 -1.50 3.40 5.32
C THR A 261 -1.43 4.77 4.66
N ILE A 262 -2.47 5.58 4.82
CA ILE A 262 -2.65 6.87 4.15
C ILE A 262 -2.43 7.99 5.16
N THR A 263 -1.34 8.75 5.01
CA THR A 263 -0.91 9.66 6.07
C THR A 263 -0.36 10.99 5.59
N LYS A 264 -0.25 11.95 6.52
CA LYS A 264 0.39 13.25 6.33
C LYS A 264 -0.10 14.00 5.10
N GLY A 265 -1.32 13.76 4.64
CA GLY A 265 -1.95 14.57 3.63
C GLY A 265 -2.36 15.92 4.20
N ARG A 266 -2.10 17.02 3.49
CA ARG A 266 -2.44 18.37 3.93
C ARG A 266 -2.95 19.23 2.78
N THR A 267 -4.24 19.55 2.81
CA THR A 267 -4.90 20.41 1.81
C THR A 267 -6.13 21.10 2.40
N HIS A 268 -6.90 21.84 1.61
CA HIS A 268 -8.11 22.53 2.06
C HIS A 268 -9.21 21.57 2.51
N PHE A 269 -9.46 20.48 1.77
CA PHE A 269 -10.50 19.48 2.08
C PHE A 269 -9.98 18.08 1.79
N GLY A 270 -10.32 17.08 2.60
CA GLY A 270 -9.88 15.70 2.35
C GLY A 270 -8.36 15.62 2.39
N GLY A 271 -7.76 15.75 3.59
CA GLY A 271 -6.30 15.72 3.72
C GLY A 271 -5.73 14.41 3.17
N GLY A 272 -6.28 13.28 3.62
CA GLY A 272 -5.96 11.96 3.10
C GLY A 272 -6.63 11.73 1.75
N ILE A 273 -7.97 11.66 1.76
CA ILE A 273 -8.79 11.29 0.60
C ILE A 273 -9.86 12.34 0.34
N ASP A 274 -10.02 12.73 -0.93
CA ASP A 274 -11.19 13.43 -1.44
C ASP A 274 -11.89 12.53 -2.46
N ASN A 275 -13.17 12.22 -2.20
CA ASN A 275 -13.93 11.27 -2.99
C ASN A 275 -15.18 11.91 -3.61
N ARG A 276 -15.33 11.71 -4.91
CA ARG A 276 -16.55 12.00 -5.68
C ARG A 276 -17.16 10.75 -6.34
N GLU A 277 -16.49 9.60 -6.24
CA GLU A 277 -16.80 8.35 -6.94
C GLU A 277 -17.26 7.21 -6.00
N ASN A 278 -17.33 5.96 -6.49
CA ASN A 278 -17.54 4.79 -5.64
C ASN A 278 -16.19 4.24 -5.14
N LEU A 279 -15.87 4.50 -3.87
CA LEU A 279 -14.67 4.01 -3.20
C LEU A 279 -15.02 2.86 -2.25
N THR A 280 -14.27 1.76 -2.34
CA THR A 280 -14.17 0.76 -1.27
C THR A 280 -12.81 0.92 -0.60
N LEU A 281 -12.80 1.17 0.70
CA LEU A 281 -11.62 1.19 1.54
C LEU A 281 -11.70 0.01 2.51
N ASN A 282 -10.75 -0.92 2.39
CA ASN A 282 -10.72 -2.11 3.22
C ASN A 282 -9.36 -2.25 3.92
N ASN A 283 -9.34 -2.80 5.14
CA ASN A 283 -8.10 -3.23 5.79
C ASN A 283 -6.99 -2.14 5.79
N SER A 284 -7.38 -0.88 5.99
CA SER A 284 -6.50 0.28 5.77
C SER A 284 -6.48 1.19 7.00
N THR A 285 -5.37 1.94 7.16
CA THR A 285 -5.22 2.95 8.22
C THR A 285 -5.11 4.34 7.61
N ILE A 286 -5.99 5.26 8.01
CA ILE A 286 -5.94 6.68 7.63
C ILE A 286 -5.62 7.50 8.86
N SER A 287 -4.43 8.10 8.91
CA SER A 287 -3.98 8.82 10.10
C SER A 287 -3.09 10.02 9.84
N GLY A 288 -3.11 11.01 10.74
CA GLY A 288 -2.23 12.17 10.66
C GLY A 288 -2.48 13.07 9.44
N ASN A 289 -3.66 13.03 8.83
CA ASN A 289 -4.03 13.88 7.72
C ASN A 289 -4.72 15.17 8.21
N TYR A 290 -4.63 16.25 7.43
CA TYR A 290 -5.01 17.59 7.84
C TYR A 290 -5.82 18.35 6.77
N ALA A 291 -7.00 18.81 7.14
CA ALA A 291 -7.81 19.77 6.36
C ALA A 291 -7.65 21.20 6.91
N MET A 292 -7.18 22.14 6.08
CA MET A 292 -6.96 23.55 6.45
C MET A 292 -8.13 24.49 6.16
N SER A 293 -9.21 24.00 5.53
CA SER A 293 -10.40 24.83 5.30
C SER A 293 -11.02 25.32 6.61
N LEU A 294 -11.53 26.56 6.58
CA LEU A 294 -12.22 27.22 7.68
C LEU A 294 -13.75 27.14 7.58
N ILE A 295 -14.29 26.43 6.59
CA ILE A 295 -15.74 26.35 6.33
C ILE A 295 -16.27 24.93 6.08
N SER A 296 -15.38 23.94 5.92
CA SER A 296 -15.74 22.53 5.80
C SER A 296 -14.52 21.64 6.07
N GLY A 297 -14.77 20.33 6.15
CA GLY A 297 -13.91 19.38 6.84
C GLY A 297 -13.44 18.17 6.07
N GLY A 298 -12.98 17.17 6.83
CA GLY A 298 -12.58 15.84 6.37
C GLY A 298 -11.06 15.65 6.42
N GLY A 299 -10.43 15.89 7.57
CA GLY A 299 -8.98 15.76 7.73
C GLY A 299 -8.46 14.44 7.17
N GLY A 300 -9.12 13.34 7.53
CA GLY A 300 -8.92 12.02 6.93
C GLY A 300 -9.58 11.92 5.56
N ILE A 301 -10.92 11.98 5.54
CA ILE A 301 -11.74 11.74 4.34
C ILE A 301 -12.75 12.86 4.13
N ASN A 302 -12.83 13.38 2.91
CA ASN A 302 -13.94 14.20 2.42
C ASN A 302 -14.73 13.43 1.35
N ASN A 303 -16.00 13.12 1.60
CA ASN A 303 -16.91 12.52 0.63
C ASN A 303 -17.93 13.57 0.15
N PHE A 304 -17.76 14.08 -1.07
CA PHE A 304 -18.61 15.18 -1.53
C PHE A 304 -19.91 14.71 -2.19
N PHE A 305 -19.83 13.74 -3.11
CA PHE A 305 -21.00 13.18 -3.82
C PHE A 305 -20.98 11.65 -3.96
N GLY A 306 -19.83 11.00 -3.75
CA GLY A 306 -19.63 9.59 -4.02
C GLY A 306 -20.22 8.64 -2.97
N THR A 307 -20.04 7.35 -3.22
CA THR A 307 -20.30 6.30 -2.23
C THR A 307 -18.98 5.79 -1.67
N ILE A 308 -18.82 5.76 -0.35
CA ILE A 308 -17.67 5.12 0.29
C ILE A 308 -18.15 3.91 1.09
N ASN A 309 -17.52 2.75 0.89
CA ASN A 309 -17.65 1.59 1.74
C ASN A 309 -16.35 1.43 2.53
N ILE A 310 -16.42 1.57 3.85
CA ILE A 310 -15.28 1.46 4.76
C ILE A 310 -15.46 0.19 5.58
N SER A 311 -14.53 -0.75 5.44
CA SER A 311 -14.53 -2.01 6.18
C SER A 311 -13.18 -2.28 6.82
N ASN A 312 -13.18 -2.87 8.02
CA ASN A 312 -11.95 -3.39 8.64
C ASN A 312 -10.83 -2.33 8.71
N SER A 313 -11.17 -1.06 8.88
CA SER A 313 -10.22 0.05 8.73
C SER A 313 -10.16 0.91 9.98
N THR A 314 -9.05 1.61 10.18
CA THR A 314 -8.83 2.52 11.30
C THR A 314 -8.61 3.94 10.80
N ILE A 315 -9.48 4.88 11.21
CA ILE A 315 -9.40 6.31 10.89
C ILE A 315 -9.19 7.06 12.20
N SER A 316 -7.96 7.53 12.44
CA SER A 316 -7.59 8.13 13.73
C SER A 316 -6.49 9.17 13.60
N GLY A 317 -6.42 10.13 14.53
CA GLY A 317 -5.37 11.15 14.56
C GLY A 317 -5.41 12.10 13.37
N ASN A 318 -6.55 12.23 12.69
CA ASN A 318 -6.74 13.20 11.62
C ASN A 318 -7.32 14.51 12.17
N TYR A 319 -7.01 15.63 11.51
CA TYR A 319 -7.35 16.97 11.99
C TYR A 319 -8.05 17.82 10.94
N ALA A 320 -9.04 18.61 11.35
CA ALA A 320 -9.62 19.66 10.53
C ALA A 320 -9.70 21.02 11.25
N SER A 321 -9.40 22.10 10.53
CA SER A 321 -9.42 23.46 11.08
C SER A 321 -10.83 24.02 11.31
N ASP A 322 -11.86 23.31 10.85
CA ASP A 322 -13.27 23.68 11.05
C ASP A 322 -14.05 22.50 11.65
N SER A 323 -14.40 21.50 10.83
CA SER A 323 -15.24 20.39 11.26
C SER A 323 -14.75 19.07 10.68
N ALA A 324 -15.17 17.92 11.23
CA ALA A 324 -14.77 16.59 10.75
C ALA A 324 -13.26 16.38 10.61
N GLY A 325 -12.58 16.12 11.73
CA GLY A 325 -11.21 15.62 11.71
C GLY A 325 -11.12 14.30 10.97
N GLY A 326 -12.03 13.37 11.26
CA GLY A 326 -12.11 12.06 10.63
C GLY A 326 -12.76 12.12 9.25
N ILE A 327 -14.09 12.09 9.22
CA ILE A 327 -14.90 11.93 8.00
C ILE A 327 -15.90 13.08 7.84
N TYR A 328 -15.81 13.78 6.71
CA TYR A 328 -16.83 14.73 6.28
C TYR A 328 -17.66 14.14 5.14
N ASN A 329 -18.99 14.12 5.29
CA ASN A 329 -19.93 13.71 4.26
C ASN A 329 -20.79 14.91 3.81
N GLY A 330 -20.52 15.42 2.61
CA GLY A 330 -21.25 16.54 2.03
C GLY A 330 -22.64 16.13 1.57
N ALA A 331 -22.70 15.41 0.44
CA ALA A 331 -23.94 14.94 -0.19
C ALA A 331 -23.84 13.48 -0.68
N GLY A 332 -22.79 12.75 -0.30
CA GLY A 332 -22.58 11.35 -0.68
C GLY A 332 -23.18 10.33 0.29
N THR A 333 -22.85 9.06 0.06
CA THR A 333 -23.22 7.94 0.94
C THR A 333 -21.97 7.33 1.55
N ILE A 334 -22.00 7.05 2.85
CA ILE A 334 -20.92 6.35 3.55
C ILE A 334 -21.50 5.12 4.23
N ASN A 335 -20.94 3.95 3.97
CA ASN A 335 -21.23 2.70 4.66
C ASN A 335 -20.00 2.34 5.50
N ILE A 336 -20.18 2.10 6.80
CA ILE A 336 -19.08 1.76 7.71
C ILE A 336 -19.40 0.42 8.39
N SER A 337 -18.46 -0.51 8.33
CA SER A 337 -18.53 -1.82 9.00
C SER A 337 -17.19 -2.22 9.62
N SER A 338 -17.23 -2.82 10.80
CA SER A 338 -16.05 -3.38 11.48
C SER A 338 -14.83 -2.45 11.48
N SER A 339 -15.08 -1.15 11.61
CA SER A 339 -14.05 -0.11 11.48
C SER A 339 -14.04 0.81 12.70
N ILE A 340 -12.88 1.42 12.96
CA ILE A 340 -12.67 2.39 14.03
C ILE A 340 -12.62 3.79 13.42
N VAL A 341 -13.44 4.72 13.93
CA VAL A 341 -13.32 6.16 13.69
C VAL A 341 -13.24 6.85 15.05
N SER A 342 -12.01 7.09 15.52
CA SER A 342 -11.78 7.55 16.88
C SER A 342 -10.47 8.34 17.02
N GLY A 343 -10.44 9.32 17.92
CA GLY A 343 -9.26 10.13 18.18
C GLY A 343 -8.94 11.09 17.04
N ASN A 344 -9.94 11.47 16.25
CA ASN A 344 -9.81 12.57 15.30
C ASN A 344 -10.20 13.88 15.98
N ASN A 345 -9.78 15.02 15.41
CA ASN A 345 -10.07 16.31 16.03
C ASN A 345 -10.49 17.37 15.02
N ALA A 346 -11.49 18.17 15.39
CA ALA A 346 -11.86 19.37 14.67
C ALA A 346 -11.98 20.57 15.62
N ALA A 347 -11.91 21.77 15.05
CA ALA A 347 -11.97 23.00 15.85
C ALA A 347 -13.40 23.34 16.32
N ASN A 348 -14.44 22.92 15.59
CA ASN A 348 -15.82 23.36 15.80
C ASN A 348 -16.82 22.22 16.06
N SER A 349 -16.91 21.20 15.20
CA SER A 349 -17.90 20.12 15.37
C SER A 349 -17.60 18.86 14.56
N GLY A 350 -18.18 17.76 15.02
CA GLY A 350 -18.22 16.49 14.31
C GLY A 350 -16.83 15.89 14.17
N ASP A 351 -16.01 15.94 15.21
CA ASP A 351 -14.59 15.57 15.21
C ASP A 351 -14.34 14.23 14.50
N GLU A 352 -15.19 13.25 14.75
CA GLU A 352 -15.14 11.94 14.11
C GLU A 352 -15.90 11.91 12.79
N VAL A 353 -17.19 12.28 12.81
CA VAL A 353 -18.06 12.23 11.64
C VAL A 353 -18.99 13.44 11.58
N LYS A 354 -18.95 14.17 10.46
CA LYS A 354 -19.94 15.21 10.13
C LYS A 354 -20.67 14.85 8.85
N ASN A 355 -21.99 14.73 8.95
CA ASN A 355 -22.89 14.57 7.83
C ASN A 355 -23.66 15.86 7.58
N ILE A 356 -23.67 16.37 6.35
CA ILE A 356 -24.41 17.60 6.01
C ILE A 356 -25.77 17.26 5.38
N SER A 357 -25.73 16.69 4.18
CA SER A 357 -26.92 16.38 3.38
C SER A 357 -26.90 14.99 2.76
N GLY A 358 -25.83 14.24 3.02
CA GLY A 358 -25.67 12.85 2.58
C GLY A 358 -26.26 11.84 3.56
N THR A 359 -25.90 10.58 3.35
CA THR A 359 -26.32 9.45 4.19
C THR A 359 -25.10 8.77 4.80
N VAL A 360 -25.14 8.48 6.10
CA VAL A 360 -24.16 7.63 6.77
C VAL A 360 -24.90 6.40 7.31
N ILE A 361 -24.50 5.22 6.85
CA ILE A 361 -25.01 3.92 7.25
C ILE A 361 -23.94 3.24 8.09
N ALA A 362 -24.21 3.15 9.39
CA ALA A 362 -23.41 2.39 10.34
C ALA A 362 -24.26 1.21 10.89
N ASN A 363 -24.03 0.76 12.12
CA ASN A 363 -24.69 -0.37 12.81
C ASN A 363 -24.15 -1.77 12.45
N ASN A 364 -22.86 -1.88 12.16
CA ASN A 364 -22.21 -3.11 11.70
C ASN A 364 -20.89 -3.36 12.45
N ASN A 365 -20.95 -3.35 13.78
CA ASN A 365 -19.80 -3.60 14.66
C ASN A 365 -18.68 -2.57 14.47
N ASN A 366 -19.02 -1.30 14.39
CA ASN A 366 -18.03 -0.24 14.37
C ASN A 366 -17.71 0.25 15.77
N LEU A 367 -16.59 0.95 15.91
CA LEU A 367 -16.28 1.73 17.09
C LEU A 367 -16.12 3.19 16.68
N PHE A 368 -16.91 4.05 17.29
CA PHE A 368 -16.76 5.49 17.20
C PHE A 368 -16.41 6.06 18.57
N GLY A 369 -15.50 7.03 18.65
CA GLY A 369 -15.24 7.62 19.95
C GLY A 369 -14.31 8.82 19.97
N ASP A 370 -14.68 9.79 20.79
CA ASP A 370 -13.75 10.76 21.34
C ASP A 370 -13.93 10.79 22.85
N SER A 371 -12.99 10.17 23.54
CA SER A 371 -13.11 9.97 24.97
C SER A 371 -13.03 11.23 25.83
N SER A 372 -12.58 12.34 25.24
CA SER A 372 -12.50 13.62 25.92
C SER A 372 -13.70 14.52 25.63
N GLN A 373 -14.59 14.10 24.73
CA GLN A 373 -15.68 14.92 24.21
C GLN A 373 -17.04 14.21 24.24
N SER A 374 -18.10 14.95 23.97
CA SER A 374 -19.50 14.47 23.96
C SER A 374 -19.91 14.00 22.56
N ASN A 375 -21.05 13.30 22.46
CA ASN A 375 -21.64 12.92 21.18
C ASN A 375 -21.87 14.12 20.26
N SER A 376 -22.24 15.28 20.81
CA SER A 376 -22.45 16.49 19.99
C SER A 376 -21.17 17.13 19.48
N ASP A 377 -20.03 16.81 20.10
CA ASP A 377 -18.72 17.25 19.62
C ASP A 377 -18.16 16.22 18.61
N ALA A 378 -18.29 14.91 18.92
CA ALA A 378 -17.82 13.82 18.07
C ALA A 378 -18.63 13.69 16.77
N PHE A 379 -19.95 13.92 16.81
CA PHE A 379 -20.85 13.66 15.69
C PHE A 379 -21.75 14.86 15.36
N ASP A 380 -21.94 15.11 14.07
CA ASP A 380 -22.85 16.14 13.55
C ASP A 380 -23.76 15.53 12.46
N ASN A 381 -25.07 15.54 12.69
CA ASN A 381 -26.12 14.83 11.93
C ASN A 381 -25.82 13.34 11.64
N PHE A 382 -25.14 12.69 12.58
CA PHE A 382 -24.88 11.26 12.59
C PHE A 382 -25.08 10.71 14.00
N THR A 383 -25.48 9.45 14.11
CA THR A 383 -25.57 8.73 15.38
C THR A 383 -25.19 7.28 15.13
N PRO A 384 -24.21 6.73 15.86
CA PRO A 384 -23.88 5.32 15.80
C PRO A 384 -25.11 4.43 16.04
N GLY A 385 -25.13 3.25 15.40
CA GLY A 385 -26.19 2.26 15.58
C GLY A 385 -26.08 1.49 16.90
N ALA A 386 -27.10 0.69 17.21
CA ALA A 386 -27.14 -0.13 18.43
C ALA A 386 -26.12 -1.28 18.47
N ASN A 387 -25.61 -1.70 17.31
CA ASN A 387 -24.54 -2.69 17.18
C ASN A 387 -23.15 -2.05 17.09
N ASP A 388 -23.06 -0.72 17.13
CA ASP A 388 -21.78 -0.01 17.19
C ASP A 388 -21.43 0.32 18.64
N ILE A 389 -20.14 0.41 18.92
CA ILE A 389 -19.60 0.88 20.19
C ILE A 389 -19.45 2.40 20.10
N ASN A 390 -20.05 3.12 21.05
CA ASN A 390 -19.98 4.58 21.12
C ASN A 390 -19.15 5.01 22.34
N ALA A 391 -17.86 5.25 22.14
CA ALA A 391 -16.88 5.59 23.17
C ALA A 391 -16.70 7.12 23.33
N THR A 392 -17.78 7.83 23.65
CA THR A 392 -17.79 9.26 24.02
C THR A 392 -18.15 9.46 25.50
N THR A 393 -17.97 10.67 26.03
CA THR A 393 -18.21 10.99 27.46
C THR A 393 -19.68 10.84 27.91
N ASP A 394 -20.64 10.95 26.99
CA ASP A 394 -22.08 10.73 27.21
C ASP A 394 -22.62 9.46 26.49
N GLY A 395 -21.71 8.63 25.97
CA GLY A 395 -21.96 7.27 25.47
C GLY A 395 -21.50 6.19 26.46
N GLU A 396 -20.84 5.14 25.95
CA GLU A 396 -20.22 4.06 26.75
C GLU A 396 -18.89 4.46 27.42
N ASN A 397 -18.50 5.73 27.33
CA ASN A 397 -17.36 6.37 28.01
C ASN A 397 -16.13 5.47 28.23
N VAL A 398 -15.32 5.34 27.17
CA VAL A 398 -14.04 4.66 27.20
C VAL A 398 -12.95 5.66 26.77
N PRO A 399 -11.94 5.96 27.62
CA PRO A 399 -10.73 6.71 27.25
C PRO A 399 -10.11 6.24 25.93
N LEU A 400 -9.62 7.14 25.07
CA LEU A 400 -8.98 6.79 23.80
C LEU A 400 -7.74 5.92 24.05
N ASP A 401 -6.96 6.26 25.06
CA ASP A 401 -5.81 5.48 25.55
C ASP A 401 -6.20 4.08 26.07
N ASN A 402 -7.50 3.80 26.21
CA ASN A 402 -8.05 2.47 26.51
C ASN A 402 -8.63 1.78 25.26
N ILE A 403 -8.47 2.34 24.06
CA ILE A 403 -8.97 1.78 22.79
C ILE A 403 -7.80 1.56 21.83
N LEU A 404 -7.05 2.63 21.54
CA LEU A 404 -5.94 2.67 20.59
C LEU A 404 -4.65 3.03 21.32
N ASP A 405 -3.52 2.58 20.77
CA ASP A 405 -2.20 3.00 21.23
C ASP A 405 -2.10 4.55 21.20
N PRO A 406 -1.82 5.21 22.34
CA PRO A 406 -1.71 6.66 22.40
C PRO A 406 -0.55 7.24 21.57
N ASP A 407 0.47 6.44 21.23
CA ASP A 407 1.54 6.84 20.32
C ASP A 407 1.10 6.81 18.85
N GLY A 408 -0.12 6.34 18.57
CA GLY A 408 -0.78 6.43 17.28
C GLY A 408 -0.16 5.47 16.25
N LEU A 409 0.21 6.01 15.08
CA LEU A 409 0.72 5.21 13.97
C LEU A 409 2.14 4.71 14.26
N GLN A 410 2.26 3.41 14.51
CA GLN A 410 3.50 2.75 14.91
C GLN A 410 3.83 1.56 14.00
N ASP A 411 5.03 1.03 14.17
CA ASP A 411 5.40 -0.29 13.66
C ASP A 411 4.95 -1.35 14.68
N ASN A 412 3.77 -1.92 14.47
CA ASN A 412 3.17 -2.93 15.36
C ASN A 412 3.41 -4.35 14.88
N GLY A 413 4.52 -4.54 14.17
CA GLY A 413 4.87 -5.79 13.51
C GLY A 413 4.14 -6.01 12.19
N GLY A 414 4.63 -7.02 11.48
CA GLY A 414 4.21 -7.40 10.16
C GLY A 414 4.59 -6.39 9.12
N LEU A 415 3.80 -6.38 8.05
CA LEU A 415 4.02 -5.48 6.95
C LEU A 415 3.52 -4.11 7.46
N THR A 416 2.23 -3.75 7.40
CA THR A 416 1.59 -2.51 7.94
C THR A 416 2.21 -1.65 9.06
N LYS A 417 2.54 -0.35 8.86
CA LYS A 417 2.37 0.62 9.97
C LYS A 417 0.89 0.79 10.28
N THR A 418 0.50 0.48 11.51
CA THR A 418 -0.89 0.43 11.98
C THR A 418 -1.04 1.24 13.27
N ILE A 419 -2.26 1.31 13.80
CA ILE A 419 -2.51 1.76 15.17
C ILE A 419 -3.02 0.55 15.94
N ALA A 420 -2.22 0.06 16.89
CA ALA A 420 -2.56 -1.13 17.66
C ALA A 420 -3.73 -0.87 18.61
N LEU A 421 -4.47 -1.93 18.92
CA LEU A 421 -5.40 -1.93 20.05
C LEU A 421 -4.63 -2.13 21.36
N VAL A 422 -5.02 -1.41 22.40
CA VAL A 422 -4.47 -1.62 23.75
C VAL A 422 -5.16 -2.80 24.44
N VAL A 423 -4.48 -3.37 25.45
CA VAL A 423 -5.01 -4.47 26.25
C VAL A 423 -6.34 -4.07 26.90
N GLY A 424 -7.37 -4.88 26.67
CA GLY A 424 -8.72 -4.64 27.20
C GLY A 424 -9.53 -3.61 26.40
N SER A 425 -9.06 -3.23 25.22
CA SER A 425 -9.83 -2.41 24.29
C SER A 425 -11.19 -3.04 23.97
N PRO A 426 -12.27 -2.25 23.95
CA PRO A 426 -13.61 -2.75 23.59
C PRO A 426 -13.72 -3.17 22.11
N ALA A 427 -12.72 -2.86 21.28
CA ALA A 427 -12.64 -3.32 19.90
C ALA A 427 -12.21 -4.79 19.75
N ILE A 428 -11.63 -5.38 20.80
CA ILE A 428 -11.12 -6.76 20.79
C ILE A 428 -12.29 -7.75 20.74
N ASP A 429 -12.21 -8.73 19.85
CA ASP A 429 -13.19 -9.77 19.55
C ASP A 429 -14.60 -9.19 19.25
N ALA A 430 -14.69 -7.94 18.79
CA ALA A 430 -15.97 -7.22 18.64
C ALA A 430 -16.36 -6.94 17.19
N GLY A 431 -15.49 -7.24 16.23
CA GLY A 431 -15.67 -7.01 14.79
C GLY A 431 -16.32 -8.18 14.04
N ASN A 432 -16.34 -8.06 12.71
CA ASN A 432 -16.79 -9.09 11.77
C ASN A 432 -15.74 -9.27 10.67
N ASN A 433 -15.64 -10.49 10.13
CA ASN A 433 -14.80 -10.77 8.97
C ASN A 433 -15.65 -11.24 7.77
N ASN A 434 -16.66 -10.46 7.39
CA ASN A 434 -17.60 -10.84 6.33
C ASN A 434 -16.96 -10.96 4.94
N GLN A 435 -15.78 -10.35 4.76
CA GLN A 435 -14.98 -10.44 3.54
C GLN A 435 -14.04 -11.65 3.52
N ASN A 436 -13.99 -12.46 4.59
CA ASN A 436 -13.09 -13.60 4.75
C ASN A 436 -11.62 -13.22 4.52
N LEU A 437 -11.20 -12.05 5.01
CA LEU A 437 -9.79 -11.67 5.00
C LEU A 437 -9.01 -12.71 5.82
N LEU A 438 -7.88 -13.15 5.30
CA LEU A 438 -7.02 -14.13 5.99
C LEU A 438 -6.19 -13.45 7.08
N THR A 439 -5.83 -12.20 6.85
CA THR A 439 -4.95 -11.41 7.71
C THR A 439 -5.56 -10.06 8.02
N ASP A 440 -5.09 -9.42 9.09
CA ASP A 440 -5.32 -7.99 9.29
C ASP A 440 -4.40 -7.16 8.37
N GLN A 441 -4.33 -5.84 8.59
CA GLN A 441 -3.55 -4.93 7.74
C GLN A 441 -2.04 -5.25 7.73
N ARG A 442 -1.53 -5.93 8.76
CA ARG A 442 -0.12 -6.31 8.85
C ARG A 442 0.23 -7.45 7.88
N GLY A 443 -0.75 -8.08 7.24
CA GLY A 443 -0.53 -9.09 6.22
C GLY A 443 -0.11 -10.45 6.79
N THR A 444 0.62 -11.23 5.98
CA THR A 444 0.98 -12.63 6.29
C THR A 444 1.62 -12.78 7.68
N GLY A 445 1.11 -13.72 8.48
CA GLY A 445 1.53 -13.95 9.87
C GLY A 445 0.66 -13.27 10.93
N PHE A 446 -0.27 -12.41 10.51
CA PHE A 446 -1.19 -11.71 11.40
C PHE A 446 -2.63 -12.04 11.01
N GLU A 447 -3.13 -13.19 11.50
CA GLU A 447 -4.46 -13.69 11.16
C GLU A 447 -5.56 -12.67 11.47
N ARG A 448 -6.58 -12.57 10.61
CA ARG A 448 -7.70 -11.64 10.82
C ARG A 448 -8.65 -12.06 11.94
N VAL A 449 -8.61 -13.32 12.34
CA VAL A 449 -9.55 -13.88 13.32
C VAL A 449 -8.74 -14.71 14.30
N ILE A 450 -8.45 -14.09 15.44
CA ILE A 450 -7.86 -14.77 16.59
C ILE A 450 -9.00 -15.04 17.58
N ASN A 451 -8.92 -16.12 18.37
CA ASN A 451 -9.94 -16.46 19.38
C ASN A 451 -11.41 -16.63 18.91
N GLN A 452 -11.63 -16.83 17.60
CA GLN A 452 -12.92 -17.05 16.89
C GLN A 452 -13.67 -15.80 16.41
N GLN A 453 -13.22 -14.59 16.73
CA GLN A 453 -13.86 -13.36 16.24
C GLN A 453 -12.82 -12.31 15.87
N ALA A 454 -13.03 -11.62 14.75
CA ALA A 454 -12.16 -10.50 14.37
C ALA A 454 -12.38 -9.31 15.31
N ASP A 455 -11.37 -8.48 15.43
CA ASP A 455 -11.43 -7.18 16.04
C ASP A 455 -12.07 -6.14 15.11
N ILE A 456 -12.54 -5.05 15.72
CA ILE A 456 -12.96 -3.86 15.00
C ILE A 456 -11.70 -3.10 14.56
N GLY A 457 -11.61 -2.71 13.29
CA GLY A 457 -10.52 -1.88 12.77
C GLY A 457 -9.53 -2.63 11.88
N ALA A 458 -8.40 -1.98 11.57
CA ALA A 458 -7.36 -2.52 10.69
C ALA A 458 -6.40 -3.51 11.38
N PHE A 459 -6.45 -3.60 12.70
CA PHE A 459 -5.51 -4.37 13.51
C PHE A 459 -6.26 -5.45 14.30
N GLU A 460 -5.74 -6.68 14.25
CA GLU A 460 -6.16 -7.81 15.07
C GLU A 460 -5.24 -7.94 16.28
N TRP A 461 -5.78 -7.72 17.46
CA TRP A 461 -5.08 -7.91 18.70
C TRP A 461 -4.91 -9.39 19.01
N SER A 462 -3.66 -9.81 19.10
CA SER A 462 -3.32 -11.14 19.58
C SER A 462 -2.94 -11.08 21.06
N ASN A 463 -3.75 -11.72 21.92
CA ASN A 463 -3.27 -12.14 23.25
C ASN A 463 -2.40 -13.39 23.12
N LEU A 464 -1.43 -13.40 22.20
CA LEU A 464 -0.40 -14.39 22.36
C LEU A 464 0.41 -13.94 23.59
N GLU A 465 0.07 -14.50 24.74
CA GLU A 465 1.09 -14.84 25.72
C GLU A 465 2.11 -15.68 24.94
N LEU A 466 3.12 -15.01 24.38
CA LEU A 466 4.25 -15.65 23.72
C LEU A 466 5.04 -16.35 24.82
N LYS A 467 4.57 -17.54 25.13
CA LYS A 467 5.15 -18.44 26.11
C LYS A 467 6.12 -19.32 25.36
N VAL A 468 7.40 -18.95 25.41
CA VAL A 468 8.48 -19.72 24.80
C VAL A 468 8.38 -21.15 25.35
N ASN A 469 8.24 -22.13 24.48
CA ASN A 469 7.93 -23.50 24.88
C ASN A 469 8.92 -24.54 24.34
N THR A 470 9.92 -24.09 23.57
CA THR A 470 11.05 -24.90 23.10
C THR A 470 12.38 -24.31 23.58
N LEU A 471 13.40 -25.17 23.64
CA LEU A 471 14.79 -24.77 23.90
C LEU A 471 15.59 -24.58 22.61
N ASN A 472 15.01 -24.94 21.47
CA ASN A 472 15.62 -24.71 20.17
C ASN A 472 15.58 -23.21 19.83
N ASP A 473 16.57 -22.77 19.06
CA ASP A 473 16.63 -21.43 18.48
C ASP A 473 16.31 -21.54 16.99
N GLU A 474 15.04 -21.28 16.67
CA GLU A 474 14.42 -21.45 15.35
C GLU A 474 13.81 -20.11 14.90
N ASP A 475 13.49 -20.01 13.61
CA ASP A 475 12.95 -18.80 12.99
C ASP A 475 12.07 -19.20 11.80
N ASP A 476 11.17 -20.15 12.02
CA ASP A 476 10.22 -20.65 11.00
C ASP A 476 8.77 -20.23 11.28
N GLY A 477 8.56 -19.50 12.39
CA GLY A 477 7.31 -18.79 12.70
C GLY A 477 6.47 -19.52 13.74
N ILE A 478 5.57 -18.80 14.39
CA ILE A 478 4.84 -19.28 15.59
C ILE A 478 3.69 -20.28 15.32
N ALA A 479 3.46 -20.66 14.06
CA ALA A 479 2.24 -21.37 13.64
C ALA A 479 2.32 -22.90 13.82
N ASP A 480 3.50 -23.46 14.02
CA ASP A 480 3.71 -24.90 14.16
C ASP A 480 3.44 -25.43 15.60
N GLY A 481 3.26 -24.51 16.55
CA GLY A 481 3.00 -24.79 17.96
C GLY A 481 4.26 -24.90 18.83
N GLU A 482 5.46 -24.81 18.26
CA GLU A 482 6.71 -24.58 18.95
C GLU A 482 7.07 -23.09 18.86
N ILE A 483 7.39 -22.45 19.98
CA ILE A 483 7.69 -21.02 20.04
C ILE A 483 9.06 -20.89 20.68
N SER A 484 10.06 -20.60 19.86
CA SER A 484 11.40 -20.24 20.33
C SER A 484 11.43 -18.80 20.83
N LEU A 485 12.49 -18.43 21.55
CA LEU A 485 12.66 -17.04 22.01
C LEU A 485 12.85 -16.05 20.85
N ARG A 486 13.41 -16.50 19.72
CA ARG A 486 13.63 -15.66 18.54
C ARG A 486 12.32 -15.34 17.85
N GLU A 487 11.47 -16.34 17.64
CA GLU A 487 10.11 -16.14 17.12
C GLU A 487 9.28 -15.27 18.05
N ALA A 488 9.36 -15.50 19.36
CA ALA A 488 8.68 -14.66 20.33
C ALA A 488 9.13 -13.19 20.24
N LEU A 489 10.42 -12.92 20.03
CA LEU A 489 10.93 -11.55 19.85
C LEU A 489 10.50 -10.94 18.51
N GLY A 490 10.40 -11.74 17.45
CA GLY A 490 9.85 -11.31 16.17
C GLY A 490 8.38 -10.93 16.28
N ALA A 491 7.57 -11.80 16.91
CA ALA A 491 6.12 -11.72 16.95
C ALA A 491 5.56 -10.77 18.04
N ILE A 492 6.27 -10.54 19.15
CA ILE A 492 5.75 -9.71 20.25
C ILE A 492 5.59 -8.24 19.80
N ALA A 493 4.47 -7.61 20.18
CA ALA A 493 4.27 -6.17 19.99
C ALA A 493 5.21 -5.33 20.88
N ASP A 494 5.41 -4.05 20.50
CA ASP A 494 6.13 -3.10 21.35
C ASP A 494 5.43 -2.96 22.73
N GLY A 495 6.21 -2.89 23.80
CA GLY A 495 5.76 -2.94 25.19
C GLY A 495 5.33 -4.32 25.69
N GLY A 496 5.31 -5.35 24.85
CA GLY A 496 4.83 -6.68 25.19
C GLY A 496 5.72 -7.46 26.18
N THR A 497 5.17 -8.53 26.76
CA THR A 497 5.87 -9.42 27.70
C THR A 497 5.98 -10.84 27.16
N ILE A 498 7.20 -11.34 27.06
CA ILE A 498 7.54 -12.73 26.75
C ILE A 498 7.71 -13.49 28.06
N THR A 499 7.09 -14.67 28.17
CA THR A 499 7.23 -15.59 29.31
C THR A 499 7.75 -16.95 28.84
N PHE A 500 8.05 -17.88 29.76
CA PHE A 500 8.53 -19.22 29.41
C PHE A 500 7.61 -20.30 29.95
N ALA A 501 7.43 -21.38 29.19
CA ALA A 501 6.64 -22.52 29.58
C ALA A 501 7.32 -23.30 30.70
N ASP A 502 6.53 -23.73 31.68
CA ASP A 502 6.99 -24.60 32.78
C ASP A 502 7.66 -25.88 32.25
N SER A 503 7.32 -26.31 31.03
CA SER A 503 7.91 -27.46 30.33
C SER A 503 9.38 -27.30 29.97
N ILE A 504 9.87 -26.06 29.80
CA ILE A 504 11.26 -25.76 29.47
C ILE A 504 12.05 -25.17 30.63
N ALA A 505 11.43 -25.06 31.82
CA ALA A 505 12.07 -24.53 33.01
C ALA A 505 13.42 -25.22 33.30
N ASN A 506 14.43 -24.45 33.69
CA ASN A 506 15.83 -24.83 33.92
C ASN A 506 16.59 -25.25 32.67
N GLY A 507 16.01 -25.07 31.49
CA GLY A 507 16.65 -25.36 30.21
C GLY A 507 17.65 -24.28 29.78
N THR A 508 18.43 -24.63 28.75
CA THR A 508 19.34 -23.70 28.09
C THR A 508 18.95 -23.57 26.62
N ILE A 509 18.58 -22.36 26.22
CA ILE A 509 18.40 -21.99 24.82
C ILE A 509 19.80 -21.75 24.22
N ILE A 510 20.14 -22.52 23.18
CA ILE A 510 21.44 -22.45 22.51
C ILE A 510 21.23 -21.80 21.14
N LEU A 511 21.80 -20.62 20.92
CA LEU A 511 21.60 -19.89 19.67
C LEU A 511 22.29 -20.58 18.48
N ASN A 512 21.67 -20.49 17.31
CA ASN A 512 22.07 -21.17 16.08
C ASN A 512 23.21 -20.48 15.30
N GLY A 513 23.89 -19.50 15.90
CA GLY A 513 25.01 -18.76 15.31
C GLY A 513 24.70 -17.30 14.98
N THR A 514 23.47 -16.86 15.19
CA THR A 514 23.05 -15.45 15.10
C THR A 514 22.68 -14.89 16.48
N GLU A 515 22.68 -13.57 16.63
CA GLU A 515 22.24 -12.89 17.87
C GLU A 515 20.73 -12.64 17.87
N LEU A 516 20.12 -12.49 19.05
CA LEU A 516 18.73 -12.06 19.20
C LEU A 516 18.65 -10.53 19.12
N VAL A 517 17.93 -10.01 18.12
CA VAL A 517 17.77 -8.56 17.93
C VAL A 517 16.58 -8.07 18.74
N ILE A 518 16.76 -6.99 19.49
CA ILE A 518 15.70 -6.29 20.22
C ILE A 518 15.69 -4.84 19.73
N ASN A 519 14.65 -4.50 18.95
CA ASN A 519 14.46 -3.20 18.32
C ASN A 519 13.20 -2.46 18.76
N LYS A 520 12.54 -2.96 19.81
CA LYS A 520 11.29 -2.47 20.39
C LYS A 520 11.33 -2.60 21.91
N SER A 521 10.43 -1.92 22.63
CA SER A 521 10.30 -2.16 24.07
C SER A 521 9.72 -3.55 24.28
N VAL A 522 10.34 -4.33 25.15
CA VAL A 522 9.88 -5.69 25.47
C VAL A 522 10.30 -6.05 26.88
N THR A 523 9.46 -6.81 27.57
CA THR A 523 9.80 -7.48 28.83
C THR A 523 10.02 -8.96 28.56
N ILE A 524 11.18 -9.49 28.92
CA ILE A 524 11.45 -10.94 28.87
C ILE A 524 11.47 -11.42 30.32
N ASP A 525 10.39 -12.08 30.74
CA ASP A 525 10.17 -12.54 32.11
C ASP A 525 10.44 -14.05 32.22
N GLY A 526 11.57 -14.39 32.86
CA GLY A 526 11.95 -15.77 33.19
C GLY A 526 11.94 -16.06 34.69
N ASP A 527 11.28 -15.22 35.50
CA ASP A 527 11.44 -15.22 36.96
C ASP A 527 11.01 -16.54 37.64
N THR A 528 10.10 -17.31 37.03
CA THR A 528 9.62 -18.59 37.57
C THR A 528 10.33 -19.82 37.02
N ASP A 529 10.97 -19.71 35.84
CA ASP A 529 11.35 -20.87 35.05
C ASP A 529 12.86 -21.09 34.98
N ASN A 530 13.68 -20.13 35.42
CA ASN A 530 15.13 -20.26 35.52
C ASN A 530 15.83 -20.63 34.19
N ILE A 531 15.57 -19.87 33.13
CA ILE A 531 16.07 -20.13 31.77
C ILE A 531 17.49 -19.57 31.57
N THR A 532 18.35 -20.34 30.91
CA THR A 532 19.67 -19.88 30.43
C THR A 532 19.62 -19.62 28.93
N ILE A 533 20.23 -18.53 28.45
CA ILE A 533 20.37 -18.24 27.02
C ILE A 533 21.84 -18.14 26.68
N SER A 534 22.31 -18.91 25.70
CA SER A 534 23.71 -19.06 25.36
C SER A 534 23.95 -18.85 23.86
N GLY A 535 24.83 -17.89 23.51
CA GLY A 535 25.33 -17.73 22.14
C GLY A 535 26.30 -18.83 21.68
N ASN A 536 26.51 -19.86 22.51
CA ASN A 536 27.35 -21.03 22.22
C ASN A 536 28.80 -20.72 21.78
N ASN A 537 29.35 -19.56 22.15
CA ASN A 537 30.60 -19.00 21.62
C ASN A 537 30.61 -18.71 20.10
N SER A 538 29.47 -18.82 19.43
CA SER A 538 29.31 -18.55 18.00
C SER A 538 28.70 -17.17 17.74
N SER A 539 27.92 -16.64 18.68
CA SER A 539 27.29 -15.31 18.59
C SER A 539 27.24 -14.60 19.95
N ARG A 540 26.93 -13.30 19.92
CA ARG A 540 26.40 -12.58 21.09
C ARG A 540 24.98 -13.07 21.37
N VAL A 541 24.53 -12.92 22.61
CA VAL A 541 23.15 -13.28 22.98
C VAL A 541 22.16 -12.24 22.47
N PHE A 542 22.29 -10.98 22.90
CA PHE A 542 21.38 -9.89 22.52
C PHE A 542 22.11 -8.79 21.75
N ASN A 543 21.44 -8.23 20.75
CA ASN A 543 21.74 -6.95 20.13
C ASN A 543 20.54 -6.02 20.30
N ILE A 544 20.71 -5.01 21.14
CA ILE A 544 19.65 -4.05 21.47
C ILE A 544 19.95 -2.77 20.68
N SER A 545 19.07 -2.41 19.76
CA SER A 545 19.18 -1.21 18.91
C SER A 545 17.86 -0.44 18.93
N ASP A 546 17.90 0.89 18.79
CA ASP A 546 16.72 1.75 18.71
C ASP A 546 16.18 1.90 17.28
N GLY A 547 16.74 1.18 16.30
CA GLY A 547 16.31 1.24 14.89
C GLY A 547 16.60 2.59 14.19
N ASP A 548 16.97 3.62 14.93
CA ASP A 548 17.32 4.95 14.44
C ASP A 548 18.84 5.17 14.49
N SER A 549 19.37 5.89 13.51
CA SER A 549 20.75 6.41 13.52
C SER A 549 20.97 7.55 14.53
N ASN A 550 19.95 7.88 15.34
CA ASN A 550 19.90 9.03 16.22
C ASN A 550 19.56 8.61 17.68
N PRO A 551 20.51 8.71 18.63
CA PRO A 551 20.39 8.06 19.92
C PRO A 551 19.74 8.98 20.96
N GLU A 552 18.42 9.12 20.93
CA GLU A 552 17.66 9.62 22.08
C GLU A 552 16.46 8.69 22.34
N PHE A 553 16.42 8.14 23.57
CA PHE A 553 15.35 7.34 24.19
C PHE A 553 15.46 5.80 24.16
N LEU A 554 16.36 5.26 24.98
CA LEU A 554 16.14 3.98 25.67
C LEU A 554 15.88 4.26 27.16
N THR A 555 14.65 4.65 27.50
CA THR A 555 14.18 4.68 28.88
C THR A 555 12.99 3.75 29.06
N LYS A 556 13.22 2.43 28.95
CA LYS A 556 12.55 1.32 29.68
C LYS A 556 12.67 -0.02 28.93
N SER A 557 13.89 -0.54 28.73
CA SER A 557 14.05 -2.00 28.65
C SER A 557 14.35 -2.49 30.06
N ALA A 558 13.34 -2.99 30.77
CA ALA A 558 13.52 -3.58 32.08
C ALA A 558 13.85 -5.07 31.90
N ILE A 559 15.14 -5.41 31.76
CA ILE A 559 15.57 -6.77 32.11
C ILE A 559 15.44 -6.83 33.63
N ALA A 560 14.41 -7.49 34.13
CA ALA A 560 14.22 -7.66 35.57
C ALA A 560 15.50 -8.24 36.17
N LYS A 561 16.04 -7.55 37.19
CA LYS A 561 17.00 -8.15 38.10
C LYS A 561 16.35 -9.44 38.60
N HIS A 562 17.00 -10.59 38.50
CA HIS A 562 17.35 -11.46 39.64
C HIS A 562 17.88 -12.85 39.21
N ARG A 563 19.06 -13.20 39.76
CA ARG A 563 19.69 -14.53 39.98
C ARG A 563 19.74 -15.63 38.89
N SER A 564 19.08 -15.52 37.74
CA SER A 564 18.91 -16.67 36.83
C SER A 564 19.53 -16.52 35.43
N LEU A 565 19.55 -15.33 34.82
CA LEU A 565 20.17 -15.14 33.51
C LEU A 565 21.70 -15.17 33.62
N THR A 566 22.32 -16.28 33.21
CA THR A 566 23.78 -16.40 33.07
C THR A 566 24.16 -16.48 31.60
N GLY A 567 24.98 -15.55 31.13
CA GLY A 567 25.48 -15.52 29.76
C GLY A 567 26.82 -14.79 29.69
N SER A 568 27.77 -15.34 28.94
CA SER A 568 29.04 -14.69 28.64
C SER A 568 28.84 -13.68 27.50
N GLY A 569 29.06 -12.38 27.75
CA GLY A 569 29.17 -11.35 26.71
C GLY A 569 28.12 -10.25 26.79
N PHE A 570 28.23 -9.35 27.78
CA PHE A 570 27.55 -8.05 27.81
C PHE A 570 28.58 -6.95 27.48
N GLU A 571 28.53 -6.37 26.29
CA GLU A 571 29.21 -5.10 25.99
C GLU A 571 28.25 -4.14 25.30
N GLN A 572 27.99 -3.00 25.94
CA GLN A 572 27.25 -1.87 25.40
C GLN A 572 28.22 -1.00 24.58
N SER A 573 27.85 -0.60 23.37
CA SER A 573 28.72 0.09 22.42
C SER A 573 29.22 1.46 22.94
N GLY A 574 30.45 1.50 23.44
CA GLY A 574 31.42 2.52 23.05
C GLY A 574 31.41 3.93 23.69
N ARG A 575 30.55 4.34 24.64
CA ARG A 575 30.70 5.65 25.33
C ARG A 575 30.34 5.64 26.83
N ARG A 576 31.25 6.16 27.67
CA ARG A 576 30.99 6.46 29.09
C ARG A 576 30.13 7.72 29.21
N PHE A 577 28.90 7.58 29.69
CA PHE A 577 28.11 8.68 30.24
C PHE A 577 27.86 8.47 31.75
N PRO A 578 27.70 9.54 32.53
CA PRO A 578 27.54 9.45 33.98
C PRO A 578 26.21 8.78 34.32
N GLN A 579 26.30 7.62 34.97
CA GLN A 579 25.26 6.82 35.63
C GLN A 579 23.86 7.45 35.72
N PRO A 580 22.87 6.75 35.15
CA PRO A 580 21.68 6.36 35.88
C PRO A 580 21.67 4.84 36.08
N THR A 581 21.58 4.46 37.34
CA THR A 581 21.41 3.14 37.97
C THR A 581 21.04 1.93 37.07
N VAL A 582 21.99 1.40 36.29
CA VAL A 582 21.92 0.00 35.80
C VAL A 582 23.20 -0.69 36.26
N CYS A 583 23.04 -1.57 37.24
CA CYS A 583 24.14 -2.25 37.94
C CYS A 583 24.15 -3.72 37.53
N CYS A 584 25.02 -4.10 36.59
CA CYS A 584 25.40 -5.49 36.33
C CYS A 584 26.72 -5.77 37.06
N GLN A 585 26.71 -6.72 38.01
CA GLN A 585 27.91 -7.17 38.69
C GLN A 585 28.34 -8.51 38.10
N ILE A 586 29.50 -8.52 37.44
CA ILE A 586 30.15 -9.73 36.91
C ILE A 586 30.79 -10.46 38.11
N LEU A 587 30.43 -11.72 38.34
CA LEU A 587 31.23 -12.64 39.16
C LEU A 587 31.99 -13.57 38.22
N SER A 588 33.30 -13.64 38.46
CA SER A 588 34.36 -14.33 37.73
C SER A 588 34.17 -15.82 37.52
#